data_AF-A0AAQ0BN88-F1
#
_entry.id   AF-A0AAQ0BN88-F1
#
_cell.length_a   1.000
_cell.length_b   1.000
_cell.length_c   1.000
_cell.angle_alpha   90.00
_cell.angle_beta   90.00
_cell.angle_gamma   90.00
#
_symmetry.space_group_name_H-M   'P 1'
#
loop_
_entity.id
_entity.type
_entity.pdbx_description
1 polymer ?
#
loop_
_entity_poly.entity_id
_entity_poly.type
_entity_poly.pdbx_seq_one_letter_code
_entity_poly.pdbx_strand_id
1 'polypeptide(L)'
;MKTSFLTILAFHIRDLREERGITQAEIAEKLGMTSAGWGKIENGKSSLSVENLMKFCKVAGIGTNETILLAEKSARELLNKGWAVSYSSVEDDNLIDGKNLVSATSYKADSIMRKIIEKEMGNIIDADFQSNIMKYASIYSSLNKVIPTRFK
;
A
#
# COMPACT_ATOMS: atom_id res chain seq x y z
N MET A 1 -13.67 -1.88 7.87
CA MET A 1 -12.52 -2.14 6.97
C MET A 1 -11.35 -2.53 7.85
N LYS A 2 -10.54 -3.49 7.42
CA LYS A 2 -9.40 -4.02 8.18
C LYS A 2 -8.13 -3.97 7.36
N THR A 3 -7.01 -3.71 8.03
CA THR A 3 -5.66 -3.84 7.48
C THR A 3 -4.70 -4.21 8.61
N SER A 4 -3.43 -4.41 8.26
CA SER A 4 -2.37 -4.62 9.24
C SER A 4 -1.32 -3.50 9.23
N PHE A 5 -0.67 -3.27 10.36
CA PHE A 5 0.51 -2.41 10.46
C PHE A 5 1.62 -2.89 9.52
N LEU A 6 1.75 -4.20 9.32
CA LEU A 6 2.70 -4.79 8.38
C LEU A 6 2.43 -4.33 6.94
N THR A 7 1.16 -4.29 6.51
CA THR A 7 0.75 -3.79 5.20
C THR A 7 1.05 -2.30 5.05
N ILE A 8 0.75 -1.50 6.07
CA ILE A 8 1.01 -0.05 6.07
C ILE A 8 2.52 0.21 5.94
N LEU A 9 3.33 -0.47 6.75
CA LEU A 9 4.79 -0.36 6.69
C LEU A 9 5.35 -0.80 5.33
N ALA A 10 4.86 -1.92 4.79
CA ALA A 10 5.27 -2.42 3.48
C ALA A 10 5.01 -1.41 2.35
N PHE A 11 3.87 -0.72 2.39
CA PHE A 11 3.51 0.28 1.39
C PHE A 11 4.40 1.52 1.50
N HIS A 12 4.68 1.99 2.71
CA HIS A 12 5.63 3.10 2.90
C HIS A 12 7.04 2.73 2.45
N ILE A 13 7.50 1.49 2.71
CA ILE A 13 8.80 1.02 2.22
C ILE A 13 8.88 1.08 0.70
N ARG A 14 7.83 0.64 0.01
CA ARG A 14 7.74 0.73 -1.45
C ARG A 14 7.76 2.19 -1.92
N ASP A 15 6.96 3.05 -1.29
CA ASP A 15 6.86 4.46 -1.69
C ASP A 15 8.21 5.17 -1.51
N LEU A 16 8.86 4.99 -0.36
CA LEU A 16 10.20 5.51 -0.08
C LEU A 16 11.26 4.97 -1.04
N ARG A 17 11.14 3.70 -1.48
CA ARG A 17 12.01 3.10 -2.49
C ARG A 17 11.83 3.79 -3.85
N GLU A 18 10.58 3.97 -4.27
CA GLU A 18 10.22 4.57 -5.56
C GLU A 18 10.63 6.04 -5.64
N GLU A 19 10.44 6.80 -4.56
CA GLU A 19 10.93 8.20 -4.44
C GLU A 19 12.44 8.33 -4.65
N ARG A 20 13.20 7.29 -4.34
CA ARG A 20 14.66 7.24 -4.51
C ARG A 20 15.09 6.65 -5.84
N GLY A 21 14.14 6.29 -6.71
CA GLY A 21 14.42 5.67 -8.01
C GLY A 21 15.07 4.28 -7.91
N ILE A 22 14.98 3.61 -6.76
CA ILE A 22 15.57 2.28 -6.56
C ILE A 22 14.58 1.23 -7.04
N THR A 23 15.01 0.24 -7.80
CA THR A 23 14.16 -0.87 -8.27
C THR A 23 14.00 -1.96 -7.22
N GLN A 24 12.95 -2.77 -7.34
CA GLN A 24 12.78 -3.95 -6.50
C GLN A 24 13.94 -4.95 -6.64
N ALA A 25 14.51 -5.07 -7.84
CA ALA A 25 15.63 -5.96 -8.11
C ALA A 25 16.90 -5.52 -7.36
N GLU A 26 17.20 -4.22 -7.36
CA GLU A 26 18.37 -3.67 -6.64
C GLU A 26 18.25 -3.86 -5.12
N ILE A 27 17.06 -3.66 -4.53
CA ILE A 27 16.86 -3.96 -3.11
C ILE A 27 17.03 -5.44 -2.85
N ALA A 28 16.37 -6.30 -3.64
CA ALA A 28 16.43 -7.74 -3.45
C ALA A 28 17.88 -8.27 -3.52
N GLU A 29 18.65 -7.82 -4.51
CA GLU A 29 20.07 -8.16 -4.64
C GLU A 29 20.87 -7.75 -3.39
N LYS A 30 20.74 -6.49 -2.94
CA LYS A 30 21.47 -5.98 -1.77
C LYS A 30 21.07 -6.65 -0.45
N LEU A 31 19.87 -7.20 -0.37
CA LEU A 31 19.37 -7.91 0.80
C LEU A 31 19.62 -9.44 0.72
N GLY A 32 20.14 -9.95 -0.39
CA GLY A 32 20.31 -11.40 -0.61
C GLY A 32 18.98 -12.13 -0.76
N MET A 33 17.97 -11.47 -1.34
CA MET A 33 16.62 -11.98 -1.54
C MET A 33 16.32 -12.13 -3.04
N THR A 34 15.25 -12.86 -3.37
CA THR A 34 14.70 -12.85 -4.72
C THR A 34 13.84 -11.61 -4.94
N SER A 35 13.82 -11.06 -6.16
CA SER A 35 12.95 -9.92 -6.51
C SER A 35 11.47 -10.22 -6.24
N ALA A 36 11.03 -11.46 -6.48
CA ALA A 36 9.68 -11.91 -6.15
C ALA A 36 9.42 -11.94 -4.63
N GLY A 37 10.40 -12.35 -3.83
CA GLY A 37 10.32 -12.32 -2.36
C GLY A 37 10.18 -10.89 -1.84
N TRP A 38 11.02 -9.97 -2.31
CA TRP A 38 10.90 -8.55 -1.96
C TRP A 38 9.58 -7.94 -2.43
N GLY A 39 9.16 -8.26 -3.65
CA GLY A 39 7.87 -7.84 -4.19
C GLY A 39 6.69 -8.29 -3.32
N LYS A 40 6.69 -9.51 -2.78
CA LYS A 40 5.63 -9.96 -1.85
C LYS A 40 5.56 -9.10 -0.58
N ILE A 41 6.71 -8.68 -0.05
CA ILE A 41 6.76 -7.79 1.11
C ILE A 41 6.10 -6.46 0.77
N GLU A 42 6.54 -5.76 -0.29
CA GLU A 42 5.98 -4.46 -0.71
C GLU A 42 4.50 -4.51 -1.13
N ASN A 43 3.97 -5.70 -1.36
CA ASN A 43 2.57 -5.94 -1.65
C ASN A 43 1.75 -6.34 -0.40
N GLY A 44 2.33 -6.33 0.80
CA GLY A 44 1.68 -6.73 2.05
C GLY A 44 1.36 -8.22 2.12
N LYS A 45 1.96 -9.04 1.25
CA LYS A 45 1.72 -10.50 1.16
C LYS A 45 2.74 -11.33 1.94
N SER A 46 3.76 -10.70 2.52
CA SER A 46 4.74 -11.37 3.37
C SER A 46 5.26 -10.40 4.43
N SER A 47 5.60 -10.91 5.61
CA SER A 47 6.18 -10.10 6.67
C SER A 47 7.62 -9.69 6.34
N LEU A 48 8.00 -8.52 6.82
CA LEU A 48 9.37 -8.03 6.77
C LEU A 48 10.04 -8.29 8.12
N SER A 49 11.20 -8.94 8.12
CA SER A 49 11.99 -9.08 9.34
C SER A 49 12.63 -7.75 9.73
N VAL A 50 12.90 -7.56 11.03
CA VAL A 50 13.63 -6.38 11.52
C VAL A 50 14.98 -6.25 10.82
N GLU A 51 15.69 -7.36 10.59
CA GLU A 51 16.96 -7.37 9.86
C GLU A 51 16.81 -6.79 8.45
N ASN A 52 15.81 -7.23 7.68
CA ASN A 52 15.59 -6.74 6.33
C ASN A 52 15.10 -5.29 6.31
N LEU A 53 14.33 -4.85 7.32
CA LEU A 53 13.99 -3.44 7.50
C LEU A 53 15.25 -2.59 7.70
N MET A 54 16.15 -3.00 8.59
CA MET A 54 17.41 -2.29 8.85
C MET A 54 18.30 -2.24 7.60
N LYS A 55 18.42 -3.35 6.87
CA LYS A 55 19.15 -3.42 5.61
C LYS A 55 18.55 -2.51 4.54
N PHE A 56 17.23 -2.55 4.36
CA PHE A 56 16.51 -1.66 3.44
C PHE A 56 16.79 -0.19 3.77
N CYS A 57 16.59 0.21 5.02
CA CYS A 57 16.79 1.59 5.46
C CYS A 57 18.23 2.07 5.20
N LYS A 58 19.23 1.22 5.46
CA LYS A 58 20.63 1.50 5.12
C LYS A 58 20.85 1.68 3.62
N VAL A 59 20.30 0.81 2.79
CA VAL A 59 20.44 0.86 1.33
C VAL A 59 19.76 2.08 0.73
N ALA A 60 18.58 2.43 1.25
CA ALA A 60 17.80 3.57 0.80
C ALA A 60 18.25 4.90 1.44
N GLY A 61 19.19 4.89 2.40
CA GLY A 61 19.64 6.10 3.09
C GLY A 61 18.53 6.77 3.92
N ILE A 62 17.73 5.96 4.63
CA ILE A 62 16.58 6.41 5.44
C ILE A 62 16.79 5.98 6.89
N GLY A 63 16.34 6.79 7.84
CA GLY A 63 16.31 6.37 9.23
C GLY A 63 15.22 5.32 9.47
N THR A 64 15.54 4.22 10.14
CA THR A 64 14.52 3.22 10.54
C THR A 64 13.41 3.84 11.37
N ASN A 65 13.75 4.75 12.29
CA ASN A 65 12.77 5.47 13.11
C ASN A 65 11.83 6.32 12.26
N GLU A 66 12.34 6.99 11.23
CA GLU A 66 11.53 7.80 10.31
C GLU A 66 10.53 6.92 9.55
N THR A 67 10.98 5.78 9.01
CA THR A 67 10.12 4.82 8.32
C THR A 67 9.01 4.28 9.23
N ILE A 68 9.32 3.96 10.49
CA ILE A 68 8.34 3.48 11.46
C ILE A 68 7.35 4.59 11.84
N LEU A 69 7.83 5.80 12.13
CA LEU A 69 6.99 6.95 12.47
C LEU A 69 5.99 7.28 11.36
N LEU A 70 6.41 7.18 10.10
CA LEU A 70 5.53 7.35 8.94
C LEU A 70 4.40 6.31 8.93
N ALA A 71 4.73 5.04 9.18
CA ALA A 71 3.73 3.97 9.28
C ALA A 71 2.78 4.15 10.48
N GLU A 72 3.28 4.54 11.65
CA GLU A 72 2.47 4.85 12.83
C GLU A 72 1.50 6.01 12.59
N LYS A 73 1.95 7.07 11.91
CA LYS A 73 1.10 8.21 11.54
C LYS A 73 -0.06 7.76 10.66
N SER A 74 0.22 7.00 9.60
CA SER A 74 -0.84 6.48 8.72
C SER A 74 -1.77 5.49 9.44
N ALA A 75 -1.24 4.63 10.31
CA ALA A 75 -2.06 3.73 11.13
C ALA A 75 -3.03 4.51 12.01
N ARG A 76 -2.57 5.58 12.66
CA ARG A 76 -3.41 6.48 13.47
C ARG A 76 -4.49 7.18 12.64
N GLU A 77 -4.15 7.65 11.45
CA GLU A 77 -5.12 8.26 10.53
C GLU A 77 -6.21 7.27 10.09
N LEU A 78 -5.84 6.02 9.81
CA LEU A 78 -6.78 4.96 9.47
C LEU A 78 -7.69 4.60 10.66
N LEU A 79 -7.13 4.47 11.86
CA LEU A 79 -7.91 4.24 13.09
C LEU A 79 -8.95 5.35 13.30
N ASN A 80 -8.56 6.62 13.12
CA ASN A 80 -9.47 7.76 13.22
C ASN A 80 -10.59 7.74 12.17
N LYS A 81 -10.40 7.02 11.07
CA LYS A 81 -11.40 6.81 10.00
C LYS A 81 -12.19 5.50 10.15
N GLY A 82 -12.09 4.84 11.31
CA GLY A 82 -12.85 3.63 11.62
C GLY A 82 -12.30 2.35 10.98
N TRP A 83 -11.04 2.36 10.54
CA TRP A 83 -10.36 1.13 10.14
C TRP A 83 -9.88 0.37 11.38
N ALA A 84 -9.98 -0.96 11.34
CA ALA A 84 -9.27 -1.82 12.26
C ALA A 84 -7.83 -2.02 11.77
N VAL A 85 -6.84 -1.79 12.63
CA VAL A 85 -5.41 -2.00 12.32
C VAL A 85 -4.86 -3.07 13.27
N SER A 86 -4.53 -4.23 12.70
CA SER A 86 -3.90 -5.35 13.43
C SER A 86 -2.37 -5.26 13.36
N TYR A 87 -1.66 -5.74 14.38
CA TYR A 87 -0.20 -5.91 14.31
C TYR A 87 0.22 -7.18 13.57
N SER A 88 -0.68 -8.15 13.43
CA SER A 88 -0.52 -9.35 12.61
C SER A 88 -1.17 -9.18 11.25
N SER A 89 -0.73 -9.96 10.26
CA SER A 89 -1.40 -10.04 8.96
C SER A 89 -2.88 -10.35 9.12
N VAL A 90 -3.72 -9.74 8.29
CA VAL A 90 -5.16 -9.98 8.27
C VAL A 90 -5.56 -10.65 6.96
N GLU A 91 -6.53 -11.55 7.04
CA GLU A 91 -7.25 -12.01 5.85
C GLU A 91 -8.07 -10.84 5.26
N ASP A 92 -8.33 -10.87 3.95
CA ASP A 92 -9.07 -9.81 3.23
C ASP A 92 -8.61 -8.39 3.58
N ASP A 93 -7.30 -8.13 3.47
CA ASP A 93 -6.73 -6.82 3.77
C ASP A 93 -7.25 -5.75 2.79
N ASN A 94 -8.16 -4.93 3.27
CA ASN A 94 -8.89 -3.96 2.46
C ASN A 94 -8.00 -2.81 1.94
N LEU A 95 -6.84 -2.60 2.56
CA LEU A 95 -5.89 -1.60 2.07
C LEU A 95 -5.14 -2.12 0.84
N ILE A 96 -4.84 -3.42 0.81
CA ILE A 96 -4.30 -4.10 -0.38
C ILE A 96 -5.31 -4.05 -1.52
N ASP A 97 -6.58 -4.31 -1.23
CA ASP A 97 -7.65 -4.22 -2.24
C ASP A 97 -7.75 -2.79 -2.80
N GLY A 98 -7.71 -1.78 -1.91
CA GLY A 98 -7.66 -0.37 -2.31
C GLY A 98 -6.50 -0.04 -3.25
N LYS A 99 -5.29 -0.50 -2.93
CA LYS A 99 -4.11 -0.37 -3.80
C LYS A 99 -4.34 -1.02 -5.17
N ASN A 100 -4.87 -2.24 -5.18
CA ASN A 100 -5.09 -2.99 -6.42
C ASN A 100 -6.12 -2.27 -7.32
N LEU A 101 -7.17 -1.69 -6.74
CA LEU A 101 -8.13 -0.86 -7.47
C LEU A 101 -7.46 0.35 -8.12
N VAL A 102 -6.54 1.04 -7.42
CA VAL A 102 -5.76 2.15 -8.02
C VAL A 102 -4.85 1.67 -9.15
N SER A 103 -4.24 0.50 -9.01
CA SER A 103 -3.37 -0.04 -10.06
C SER A 103 -4.18 -0.41 -11.31
N ALA A 104 -5.40 -0.92 -11.13
CA ALA A 104 -6.31 -1.29 -12.21
C ALA A 104 -6.82 -0.08 -13.00
N THR A 105 -6.96 1.10 -12.38
CA THR A 105 -7.28 2.33 -13.13
C THR A 105 -6.12 2.81 -13.99
N SER A 106 -4.89 2.46 -13.62
CA SER A 106 -3.69 2.82 -14.36
C SER A 106 -3.39 1.87 -15.53
N TYR A 107 -3.89 0.63 -15.49
CA TYR A 107 -3.64 -0.38 -16.52
C TYR A 107 -4.91 -1.13 -16.95
N LYS A 108 -5.32 -0.95 -18.22
CA LYS A 108 -6.21 -1.84 -19.00
C LYS A 108 -7.49 -2.35 -18.28
N ALA A 109 -8.15 -1.55 -17.45
CA ALA A 109 -9.51 -1.88 -17.00
C ALA A 109 -10.50 -1.81 -18.16
N ASP A 110 -11.46 -2.74 -18.19
CA ASP A 110 -12.61 -2.73 -19.11
C ASP A 110 -13.30 -1.35 -19.08
N SER A 111 -13.73 -0.84 -20.24
CA SER A 111 -14.19 0.55 -20.42
C SER A 111 -15.32 0.94 -19.47
N ILE A 112 -16.11 -0.04 -19.02
CA ILE A 112 -17.22 0.13 -18.08
C ILE A 112 -16.69 0.35 -16.65
N MET A 113 -15.75 -0.48 -16.21
CA MET A 113 -15.15 -0.35 -14.87
C MET A 113 -14.36 0.95 -14.78
N ARG A 114 -13.63 1.32 -15.84
CA ARG A 114 -12.97 2.62 -15.93
C ARG A 114 -13.96 3.78 -15.82
N LYS A 115 -15.11 3.75 -16.51
CA LYS A 115 -16.15 4.79 -16.41
C LYS A 115 -16.83 4.87 -15.04
N ILE A 116 -17.14 3.73 -14.42
CA ILE A 116 -17.71 3.69 -13.05
C ILE A 116 -16.71 4.30 -12.08
N ILE A 117 -15.45 3.90 -12.21
CA ILE A 117 -14.38 4.38 -11.38
C ILE A 117 -14.16 5.89 -11.63
N GLU A 118 -14.00 6.37 -12.86
CA GLU A 118 -13.80 7.80 -13.18
C GLU A 118 -14.98 8.67 -12.70
N LYS A 119 -16.22 8.17 -12.81
CA LYS A 119 -17.42 8.89 -12.33
C LYS A 119 -17.43 9.05 -10.80
N GLU A 120 -17.06 8.01 -10.07
CA GLU A 120 -16.99 8.03 -8.60
C GLU A 120 -15.66 8.61 -8.07
N MET A 121 -14.59 8.55 -8.88
CA MET A 121 -13.22 8.92 -8.52
C MET A 121 -12.76 10.28 -9.07
N GLY A 122 -13.51 10.95 -9.94
CA GLY A 122 -13.14 12.28 -10.45
C GLY A 122 -12.84 13.27 -9.32
N ASN A 123 -13.65 13.26 -8.26
CA ASN A 123 -13.44 14.11 -7.08
C ASN A 123 -12.36 13.60 -6.11
N ILE A 124 -11.94 12.33 -6.24
CA ILE A 124 -11.01 11.65 -5.33
C ILE A 124 -9.60 11.72 -5.91
N ILE A 125 -9.40 11.47 -7.21
CA ILE A 125 -8.08 11.56 -7.86
C ILE A 125 -7.55 12.99 -7.84
N ASP A 126 -8.44 13.97 -7.99
CA ASP A 126 -8.11 15.41 -7.92
C ASP A 126 -7.92 15.91 -6.47
N ALA A 127 -8.17 15.07 -5.45
CA ALA A 127 -7.90 15.40 -4.07
C ALA A 127 -6.42 15.20 -3.74
N ASP A 128 -5.79 16.22 -3.18
CA ASP A 128 -4.42 16.14 -2.68
C ASP A 128 -4.34 15.21 -1.46
N PHE A 129 -4.06 13.92 -1.72
CA PHE A 129 -3.87 12.95 -0.65
C PHE A 129 -2.50 13.10 -0.04
N GLN A 130 -2.48 13.36 1.27
CA GLN A 130 -1.27 13.45 2.09
C GLN A 130 -0.42 12.16 2.10
N SER A 131 -0.97 11.01 1.69
CA SER A 131 -0.22 9.75 1.51
C SER A 131 -0.95 8.76 0.58
N ASN A 132 -0.21 7.86 -0.06
CA ASN A 132 -0.79 6.76 -0.83
C ASN A 132 -1.66 5.82 0.03
N ILE A 133 -1.31 5.64 1.31
CA ILE A 133 -2.13 4.88 2.26
C ILE A 133 -3.55 5.47 2.31
N MET A 134 -3.65 6.78 2.45
CA MET A 134 -4.92 7.47 2.51
C MET A 134 -5.69 7.45 1.19
N LYS A 135 -4.97 7.52 0.07
CA LYS A 135 -5.55 7.30 -1.26
C LYS A 135 -6.19 5.91 -1.38
N TYR A 136 -5.45 4.85 -1.04
CA TYR A 136 -5.92 3.47 -1.13
C TYR A 136 -7.12 3.21 -0.22
N ALA A 137 -7.06 3.70 1.02
CA ALA A 137 -8.15 3.58 1.97
C ALA A 137 -9.40 4.31 1.51
N SER A 138 -9.28 5.53 1.00
CA SER A 138 -10.41 6.33 0.49
C SER A 138 -11.08 5.64 -0.70
N ILE A 139 -10.27 5.09 -1.61
CA ILE A 139 -10.76 4.39 -2.81
C ILE A 139 -11.50 3.12 -2.42
N TYR A 140 -10.92 2.29 -1.55
CA TYR A 140 -11.62 1.09 -1.06
C TYR A 140 -12.94 1.46 -0.36
N SER A 141 -12.91 2.46 0.52
CA SER A 141 -14.10 2.91 1.28
C SER A 141 -15.25 3.32 0.36
N SER A 142 -14.93 4.00 -0.75
CA SER A 142 -15.91 4.53 -1.69
C SER A 142 -16.46 3.44 -2.62
N LEU A 143 -15.57 2.56 -3.11
CA LEU A 143 -15.93 1.58 -4.14
C LEU A 143 -16.45 0.25 -3.58
N ASN A 144 -16.18 -0.11 -2.33
CA ASN A 144 -16.64 -1.37 -1.74
C ASN A 144 -18.18 -1.49 -1.71
N LYS A 145 -18.92 -0.37 -1.76
CA LYS A 145 -20.39 -0.39 -1.86
C LYS A 145 -20.91 -0.43 -3.30
N VAL A 146 -20.07 -0.15 -4.29
CA VAL A 146 -20.45 0.07 -5.69
C VAL A 146 -19.96 -1.06 -6.61
N ILE A 147 -18.83 -1.71 -6.28
CA ILE A 147 -18.28 -2.81 -7.07
C ILE A 147 -19.09 -4.10 -6.82
N PRO A 148 -19.64 -4.74 -7.88
CA PRO A 148 -20.38 -6.01 -7.77
C PRO A 148 -19.52 -7.11 -7.14
N THR A 149 -20.13 -7.96 -6.31
CA THR A 149 -19.46 -9.01 -5.52
C THR A 149 -18.60 -9.97 -6.35
N ARG A 150 -18.90 -10.17 -7.63
CA ARG A 150 -18.11 -11.02 -8.55
C ARG A 150 -16.73 -10.47 -8.92
N PHE A 151 -16.46 -9.20 -8.59
CA PHE A 151 -15.19 -8.51 -8.82
C PHE A 151 -14.47 -8.14 -7.52
N LYS A 152 -15.00 -8.58 -6.37
CA LYS A 152 -14.36 -8.49 -5.06
C LYS A 152 -13.49 -9.71 -4.83
#